data_AF-A0A6C0JEZ5-F1
#
_entry.id   AF-A0A6C0JEZ5-F1
#
_cell.length_a   1.000
_cell.length_b   1.000
_cell.length_c   1.000
_cell.angle_alpha   90.00
_cell.angle_beta   90.00
_cell.angle_gamma   90.00
#
_symmetry.space_group_name_H-M   'P 1'
#
loop_
_entity.id
_entity.type
_entity.pdbx_description
1 polymer ?
#
loop_
_entity_poly.entity_id
_entity_poly.type
_entity_poly.pdbx_seq_one_letter_code
_entity_poly.pdbx_strand_id
1 'polypeptide(L)'
;MITIIYAFMILLMYFLAGVNKAINFSQTVNGLKNMFFLKNLPNLFYQLAIFLVIVLEIVAPLVILYSLQTNLHTNLAYYSSVGLAIFTVLATLIYHFPPVGGEYYSFMRNLTATGSLMLLSTLF
;
A
#
# COMPACT_ATOMS: atom_id res chain seq x y z
N MET A 1 8.99 22.50 -3.18
CA MET A 1 8.91 22.62 -1.70
C MET A 1 7.54 22.27 -1.14
N ILE A 2 6.41 22.73 -1.72
CA ILE A 2 5.06 22.37 -1.21
C ILE A 2 4.69 20.91 -1.55
N THR A 3 5.07 20.41 -2.72
CA THR A 3 4.76 19.05 -3.19
C THR A 3 5.24 17.94 -2.25
N ILE A 4 6.37 18.13 -1.58
CA ILE A 4 6.90 17.12 -0.64
C ILE A 4 6.02 16.98 0.61
N ILE A 5 5.33 18.05 1.02
CA ILE A 5 4.39 18.01 2.15
C ILE A 5 3.16 17.20 1.75
N TYR A 6 2.62 17.42 0.55
CA TYR A 6 1.48 16.64 0.05
C TYR A 6 1.84 15.17 -0.15
N ALA A 7 3.00 14.89 -0.74
CA ALA A 7 3.52 13.54 -0.87
C ALA A 7 3.70 12.88 0.49
N PHE A 8 4.26 13.59 1.48
CA PHE A 8 4.39 13.09 2.84
C PHE A 8 3.04 12.72 3.46
N MET A 9 2.02 13.57 3.32
CA MET A 9 0.67 13.29 3.83
C MET A 9 0.05 12.04 3.19
N ILE A 10 0.20 11.87 1.88
CA ILE A 10 -0.27 10.68 1.16
C ILE A 10 0.47 9.42 1.65
N LEU A 11 1.80 9.50 1.74
CA LEU A 11 2.67 8.36 1.99
C LEU A 11 2.73 7.95 3.46
N LEU A 12 2.42 8.86 4.39
CA LEU A 12 2.45 8.59 5.83
C LEU A 12 1.50 7.45 6.21
N MET A 13 0.32 7.36 5.57
CA MET A 13 -0.63 6.27 5.81
C MET A 13 -0.02 4.91 5.49
N TYR A 14 0.71 4.81 4.36
CA TYR A 14 1.36 3.58 3.94
C TYR A 14 2.50 3.20 4.88
N PHE A 15 3.36 4.16 5.24
CA PHE A 15 4.47 3.92 6.16
C PHE A 15 3.97 3.41 7.52
N LEU A 16 2.97 4.07 8.11
CA LEU A 16 2.38 3.66 9.38
C LEU A 16 1.67 2.31 9.26
N ALA A 17 0.98 2.05 8.15
CA ALA A 17 0.36 0.75 7.90
C ALA A 17 1.41 -0.38 7.81
N GLY A 18 2.54 -0.15 7.16
CA GLY A 18 3.64 -1.11 7.06
C GLY A 18 4.26 -1.42 8.42
N VAL A 19 4.54 -0.39 9.22
CA VAL A 19 5.03 -0.54 10.61
C VAL A 19 4.02 -1.32 11.47
N ASN A 20 2.74 -0.96 11.39
CA ASN A 20 1.69 -1.65 12.14
C ASN A 20 1.56 -3.14 11.74
N LYS A 21 1.67 -3.45 10.44
CA LYS A 21 1.69 -4.84 9.94
C LYS A 21 2.93 -5.60 10.40
N ALA A 22 4.08 -4.95 10.50
CA ALA A 22 5.31 -5.57 11.00
C ALA A 22 5.19 -5.92 12.50
N ILE A 23 4.66 -5.01 13.32
CA ILE A 23 4.42 -5.25 14.75
C ILE A 23 3.38 -6.37 14.94
N ASN A 24 2.30 -6.33 14.15
CA ASN A 24 1.18 -7.27 14.25
C ASN A 24 1.24 -8.37 13.17
N PHE A 25 2.44 -8.84 12.84
CA PHE A 25 2.65 -9.74 11.69
C PHE A 25 1.78 -11.00 11.74
N SER A 26 1.78 -11.71 12.86
CA SER A 26 0.99 -12.95 13.03
C SER A 26 -0.52 -12.71 12.87
N GLN A 27 -1.03 -11.61 13.43
CA GLN A 27 -2.44 -11.24 13.31
C GLN A 27 -2.79 -10.88 11.85
N THR A 28 -1.91 -10.16 11.16
CA THR A 28 -2.08 -9.77 9.75
C THR A 28 -2.10 -11.00 8.84
N VAL A 29 -1.19 -11.96 9.08
CA VAL A 29 -1.15 -13.25 8.36
C VAL A 29 -2.44 -14.05 8.58
N ASN A 30 -2.92 -14.13 9.82
CA ASN A 30 -4.18 -14.80 10.13
C ASN A 30 -5.39 -14.11 9.47
N GLY A 31 -5.39 -12.77 9.42
CA GLY A 31 -6.40 -11.98 8.72
C GLY A 31 -6.47 -12.32 7.23
N LEU A 32 -5.31 -12.40 6.55
CA LEU A 32 -5.24 -12.80 5.14
C LEU A 32 -5.69 -14.25 4.92
N LYS A 33 -5.29 -15.17 5.81
CA LYS A 33 -5.67 -16.59 5.74
C LYS A 33 -7.19 -16.81 5.85
N ASN A 34 -7.87 -15.98 6.62
CA ASN A 34 -9.32 -16.08 6.81
C ASN A 34 -10.13 -15.57 5.62
N MET A 35 -9.49 -14.99 4.60
CA MET A 35 -10.18 -14.55 3.40
C MET A 35 -10.64 -15.71 2.53
N PHE A 36 -11.93 -15.71 2.20
CA PHE A 36 -12.63 -16.82 1.54
C PHE A 36 -11.94 -17.26 0.23
N PHE A 37 -11.45 -16.30 -0.57
CA PHE A 37 -10.77 -16.57 -1.84
C PHE A 37 -9.39 -17.21 -1.72
N LEU A 38 -8.75 -17.14 -0.55
CA LEU A 38 -7.35 -17.54 -0.37
C LEU A 38 -7.17 -18.64 0.67
N LYS A 39 -8.23 -19.21 1.24
CA LYS A 39 -8.22 -20.03 2.47
C LYS A 39 -7.40 -21.34 2.43
N ASN A 40 -7.02 -21.81 1.23
CA ASN A 40 -6.41 -23.13 1.02
C ASN A 40 -4.92 -23.09 0.62
N LEU A 41 -4.24 -21.96 0.83
CA LEU A 41 -2.83 -21.82 0.49
C LEU A 41 -1.92 -22.22 1.67
N PRO A 42 -0.68 -22.67 1.41
CA PRO A 42 0.26 -23.02 2.47
C PRO A 42 0.62 -21.79 3.32
N ASN A 43 0.90 -22.00 4.61
CA ASN A 43 1.16 -20.89 5.53
C ASN A 43 2.33 -19.99 5.10
N LEU A 44 3.33 -20.58 4.45
CA LEU A 44 4.47 -19.88 3.88
C LEU A 44 4.05 -18.82 2.87
N PHE A 45 3.01 -19.08 2.07
CA PHE A 45 2.50 -18.12 1.08
C PHE A 45 2.01 -16.84 1.76
N TYR A 46 1.18 -16.96 2.80
CA TYR A 46 0.65 -15.79 3.51
C TYR A 46 1.76 -15.00 4.21
N GLN A 47 2.72 -15.69 4.82
CA GLN A 47 3.86 -15.05 5.49
C GLN A 47 4.70 -14.24 4.48
N LEU A 48 5.01 -14.83 3.32
CA LEU A 48 5.76 -14.14 2.27
C LEU A 48 4.96 -12.97 1.68
N ALA A 49 3.66 -13.14 1.45
CA ALA A 49 2.81 -12.08 0.93
C ALA A 49 2.78 -10.87 1.88
N ILE A 50 2.55 -11.09 3.18
CA ILE A 50 2.55 -10.01 4.18
C ILE A 50 3.94 -9.40 4.32
N PHE A 51 5.01 -10.20 4.28
CA PHE A 51 6.38 -9.69 4.30
C PHE A 51 6.66 -8.75 3.12
N LEU A 52 6.30 -9.14 1.90
CA LEU A 52 6.49 -8.31 0.70
C LEU A 52 5.68 -7.01 0.79
N VAL A 53 4.45 -7.07 1.30
CA VAL A 53 3.62 -5.88 1.53
C VAL A 53 4.25 -4.95 2.54
N ILE A 54 4.79 -5.45 3.65
CA ILE A 54 5.49 -4.63 4.66
C ILE A 54 6.71 -3.94 4.03
N VAL A 55 7.52 -4.67 3.28
CA VAL A 55 8.69 -4.11 2.61
C VAL A 55 8.25 -3.00 1.64
N LEU A 56 7.23 -3.25 0.83
CA LEU A 56 6.68 -2.25 -0.08
C LEU A 56 6.19 -1.01 0.67
N GLU A 57 5.34 -1.17 1.68
CA GLU A 57 4.72 -0.08 2.44
C GLU A 57 5.72 0.77 3.24
N ILE A 58 6.86 0.22 3.64
CA ILE A 58 7.89 0.96 4.36
C ILE A 58 8.90 1.59 3.39
N VAL A 59 9.40 0.81 2.42
CA VAL A 59 10.49 1.25 1.54
C VAL A 59 9.98 2.21 0.46
N ALA A 60 8.82 1.95 -0.15
CA ALA A 60 8.30 2.80 -1.23
C ALA A 60 8.09 4.26 -0.79
N PRO A 61 7.43 4.56 0.36
CA PRO A 61 7.32 5.93 0.86
C PRO A 61 8.65 6.67 1.00
N LEU A 62 9.68 5.99 1.52
CA LEU A 62 10.98 6.59 1.75
C LEU A 62 11.69 6.91 0.44
N VAL A 63 11.64 5.98 -0.53
CA VAL A 63 12.19 6.20 -1.88
C VAL A 63 11.50 7.38 -2.55
N ILE A 64 10.17 7.43 -2.53
CA ILE A 64 9.38 8.44 -3.23
C ILE A 64 9.72 9.83 -2.66
N LEU A 65 9.77 9.99 -1.34
CA LEU A 65 10.16 11.25 -0.70
C LEU A 65 11.61 11.64 -0.99
N TYR A 66 12.53 10.68 -0.95
CA TYR A 66 13.94 10.93 -1.25
C TYR A 66 14.13 11.39 -2.71
N SER A 67 13.45 10.72 -3.65
CA SER A 67 13.51 11.06 -5.07
C SER A 67 12.91 12.43 -5.35
N LEU A 68 11.78 12.80 -4.74
CA LEU A 68 11.20 14.15 -4.89
C LEU A 68 12.13 15.27 -4.44
N GLN A 69 12.96 15.02 -3.43
CA GLN A 69 13.86 16.03 -2.88
C GLN A 69 15.17 16.15 -3.66
N THR A 70 15.65 15.04 -4.22
CA THR A 70 17.00 14.95 -4.82
C THR A 70 17.00 14.80 -6.33
N ASN A 71 15.85 14.48 -6.94
CA ASN A 71 15.71 14.05 -8.33
C ASN A 71 16.54 12.80 -8.69
N LEU A 72 17.01 12.04 -7.69
CA LEU A 72 17.71 10.77 -7.90
C LEU A 72 16.72 9.61 -7.85
N HIS A 73 17.03 8.52 -8.56
CA HIS A 73 16.22 7.29 -8.58
C HIS A 73 14.75 7.47 -9.00
N THR A 74 14.46 8.39 -9.92
CA THR A 74 13.09 8.70 -10.38
C THR A 74 12.34 7.47 -10.89
N ASN A 75 12.99 6.62 -11.68
CA ASN A 75 12.41 5.33 -12.12
C ASN A 75 11.96 4.44 -10.94
N LEU A 76 12.75 4.40 -9.86
CA LEU A 76 12.44 3.58 -8.69
C LEU A 76 11.29 4.18 -7.89
N ALA A 77 11.21 5.51 -7.81
CA ALA A 77 10.08 6.22 -7.21
C ALA A 77 8.79 6.06 -8.04
N TYR A 78 8.87 6.10 -9.37
CA TYR A 78 7.77 5.79 -10.26
C TYR A 78 7.20 4.40 -9.99
N TYR A 79 8.06 3.37 -10.01
CA TYR A 79 7.62 1.99 -9.73
C TYR A 79 7.14 1.80 -8.29
N SER A 80 7.69 2.55 -7.34
CA SER A 80 7.23 2.55 -5.94
C SER A 80 5.82 3.10 -5.81
N SER A 81 5.52 4.23 -6.45
CA SER A 81 4.16 4.82 -6.48
C SER A 81 3.15 3.89 -7.15
N VAL A 82 3.51 3.35 -8.32
CA VAL A 82 2.64 2.40 -9.06
C VAL A 82 2.45 1.10 -8.27
N GLY A 83 3.50 0.58 -7.64
CA GLY A 83 3.45 -0.61 -6.80
C GLY A 83 2.50 -0.45 -5.61
N LEU A 84 2.59 0.67 -4.90
CA LEU A 84 1.65 1.01 -3.82
C LEU A 84 0.21 1.14 -4.35
N ALA A 85 0.01 1.71 -5.54
CA ALA A 85 -1.31 1.87 -6.14
C ALA A 85 -1.93 0.51 -6.48
N ILE A 86 -1.17 -0.39 -7.12
CA ILE A 86 -1.59 -1.76 -7.44
C ILE A 86 -1.91 -2.52 -6.15
N PHE A 87 -1.05 -2.46 -5.14
CA PHE A 87 -1.30 -3.08 -3.85
C PHE A 87 -2.61 -2.57 -3.23
N THR A 88 -2.84 -1.25 -3.26
CA THR A 88 -4.06 -0.63 -2.73
C THR A 88 -5.30 -1.14 -3.46
N VAL A 89 -5.25 -1.26 -4.80
CA VAL A 89 -6.35 -1.84 -5.59
C VAL A 89 -6.59 -3.30 -5.20
N LEU A 90 -5.55 -4.12 -5.14
CA LEU A 90 -5.68 -5.53 -4.76
C LEU A 90 -6.26 -5.71 -3.36
N ALA A 91 -5.75 -4.96 -2.37
CA ALA A 91 -6.28 -4.96 -1.02
C ALA A 91 -7.76 -4.52 -1.00
N THR A 92 -8.13 -3.52 -1.79
CA THR A 92 -9.52 -3.08 -1.88
C THR A 92 -10.44 -4.15 -2.44
N LEU A 93 -10.01 -4.85 -3.49
CA LEU A 93 -10.80 -5.93 -4.09
C LEU A 93 -10.91 -7.16 -3.17
N ILE A 94 -9.87 -7.47 -2.40
CA ILE A 94 -9.88 -8.61 -1.47
C ILE A 94 -10.70 -8.32 -0.21
N TYR A 95 -10.59 -7.11 0.35
CA TYR A 95 -11.11 -6.80 1.68
C TYR A 95 -12.44 -6.01 1.67
N HIS A 96 -12.73 -5.24 0.62
CA HIS A 96 -13.82 -4.24 0.62
C HIS A 96 -14.77 -4.36 -0.57
N PHE A 97 -14.69 -5.45 -1.35
CA PHE A 97 -15.61 -5.72 -2.45
C PHE A 97 -16.64 -6.79 -2.06
N PRO A 98 -17.93 -6.63 -2.42
CA PRO A 98 -18.53 -5.50 -3.14
C PRO A 98 -18.69 -4.23 -2.29
N PRO A 99 -18.64 -3.02 -2.89
CA PRO A 99 -18.69 -1.75 -2.16
C PRO A 99 -20.12 -1.41 -1.71
N VAL A 100 -20.66 -2.17 -0.78
CA VAL A 100 -22.02 -2.00 -0.24
C VAL A 100 -21.99 -2.01 1.29
N GLY A 101 -22.99 -1.40 1.92
CA GLY A 101 -23.08 -1.36 3.38
C GLY A 101 -21.83 -0.76 4.04
N GLY A 102 -21.29 -1.45 5.04
CA GLY A 102 -20.12 -0.99 5.82
C GLY A 102 -18.83 -0.85 5.02
N GLU A 103 -18.70 -1.54 3.87
CA GLU A 103 -17.46 -1.55 3.08
C GLU A 103 -17.37 -0.40 2.07
N TYR A 104 -18.48 0.31 1.81
CA TYR A 104 -18.53 1.38 0.80
C TYR A 104 -17.49 2.49 1.05
N TYR A 105 -17.39 2.99 2.29
CA TYR A 105 -16.46 4.08 2.61
C TYR A 105 -15.00 3.61 2.62
N SER A 106 -14.73 2.36 3.03
CA SER A 106 -13.39 1.77 2.95
C SER A 106 -12.93 1.66 1.50
N PHE A 107 -13.83 1.22 0.61
CA PHE A 107 -13.58 1.18 -0.83
C PHE A 107 -13.27 2.57 -1.40
N MET A 108 -14.09 3.58 -1.10
CA MET A 108 -13.89 4.94 -1.62
C MET A 108 -12.62 5.61 -1.11
N ARG A 109 -12.24 5.36 0.14
CA ARG A 109 -10.96 5.84 0.70
C ARG A 109 -9.78 5.27 -0.06
N ASN A 110 -9.78 3.96 -0.33
CA ASN A 110 -8.71 3.33 -1.06
C ASN A 110 -8.68 3.74 -2.54
N LEU A 111 -9.84 3.96 -3.17
CA LEU A 111 -9.91 4.51 -4.53
C LEU A 111 -9.25 5.89 -4.61
N THR A 112 -9.52 6.76 -3.63
CA THR A 112 -8.89 8.08 -3.52
C THR A 112 -7.38 7.97 -3.31
N ALA A 113 -6.94 7.02 -2.46
CA ALA A 113 -5.52 6.77 -2.21
C ALA A 113 -4.81 6.26 -3.48
N THR A 114 -5.42 5.32 -4.23
CA THR A 114 -4.93 4.86 -5.53
C THR A 114 -4.78 6.03 -6.51
N GLY A 115 -5.80 6.87 -6.66
CA GLY A 115 -5.72 8.05 -7.53
C GLY A 115 -4.60 9.02 -7.12
N SER A 116 -4.42 9.24 -5.82
CA SER A 116 -3.36 10.09 -5.28
C SER A 116 -1.97 9.53 -5.56
N LEU A 117 -1.77 8.23 -5.45
CA LEU A 117 -0.50 7.56 -5.79
C LEU A 117 -0.20 7.57 -7.29
N MET A 118 -1.23 7.38 -8.13
CA MET A 118 -1.09 7.48 -9.58
C MET A 118 -0.80 8.90 -10.04
N LEU A 119 -1.37 9.91 -9.38
CA LEU A 119 -0.99 11.31 -9.62
C LEU A 119 0.44 11.59 -9.14
N LEU A 120 0.83 11.03 -7.99
CA LEU A 120 2.19 11.15 -7.47
C LEU A 120 3.23 10.50 -8.40
N SER A 121 2.87 9.42 -9.10
CA SER A 121 3.79 8.76 -10.05
C SER A 121 4.11 9.62 -11.27
N THR A 122 3.25 10.57 -11.67
CA THR A 122 3.51 11.45 -12.82
C THR A 122 4.54 12.55 -12.52
N LEU A 123 5.06 12.61 -11.29
CA LEU A 123 6.09 13.58 -10.87
C LEU A 123 7.52 13.04 -11.02
N PHE A 124 7.69 11.81 -11.52
CA PHE A 124 8.97 11.12 -11.67
C PHE A 124 9.25 10.69 -13.10
#